data_AF-A0A327KZZ1-F1
#
_entry.id   AF-A0A327KZZ1-F1
#
_cell.length_a   1.000
_cell.length_b   1.000
_cell.length_c   1.000
_cell.angle_alpha   90.00
_cell.angle_beta   90.00
_cell.angle_gamma   90.00
#
_symmetry.space_group_name_H-M   'P 1'
#
loop_
_entity.id
_entity.type
_entity.pdbx_description
1 polymer ?
#
loop_
_entity_poly.entity_id
_entity_poly.type
_entity_poly.pdbx_seq_one_letter_code
_entity_poly.pdbx_strand_id
1 'polypeptide(L)'
;MIQSPEELLSHQLFSIRDAESQASKAIERYLEHIETDDLRELLALRLAQGKTIVQNVEKGMKQIAVKPRSKQNAAARGLIEQTEALLGEVESIDMKEAAVIAGVQELEHYCIAVWGTVRALAGEVGEDDLAGAMQRAVEEGYALDEQLSAIAEGEINPSAMAEESEDDEEFGEEDTAEGADGDEAAGTESGRTKNKGKSAATSGKDSDLKQREYRGADGEIHHHTRKAMERSGGK
;
A
#
# COMPACT_ATOMS: atom_id res chain seq x y z
N MET A 1 -9.11 -24.79 -21.73
CA MET A 1 -9.91 -24.58 -20.50
C MET A 1 -9.18 -25.22 -19.33
N ILE A 2 -9.43 -24.78 -18.10
CA ILE A 2 -8.94 -25.40 -16.85
C ILE A 2 -10.01 -26.41 -16.42
N GLN A 3 -9.62 -27.65 -16.14
CA GLN A 3 -10.56 -28.78 -15.95
C GLN A 3 -10.37 -29.55 -14.64
N SER A 4 -9.33 -29.26 -13.86
CA SER A 4 -9.08 -29.92 -12.57
C SER A 4 -8.43 -28.98 -11.54
N PRO A 5 -8.45 -29.33 -10.24
CA PRO A 5 -7.71 -28.60 -9.21
C PRO A 5 -6.21 -28.50 -9.48
N GLU A 6 -5.57 -29.56 -10.01
CA GLU A 6 -4.15 -29.56 -10.38
C GLU A 6 -3.86 -28.62 -11.54
N GLU A 7 -4.75 -28.54 -12.54
CA GLU A 7 -4.63 -27.56 -13.62
C GLU A 7 -4.82 -26.12 -13.12
N LEU A 8 -5.73 -25.91 -12.18
CA LEU A 8 -5.93 -24.59 -11.56
C LEU A 8 -4.72 -24.20 -10.70
N LEU A 9 -4.22 -25.12 -9.88
CA LEU A 9 -3.03 -24.92 -9.05
C LEU A 9 -1.81 -24.63 -9.94
N SER A 10 -1.59 -25.40 -11.00
CA SER A 10 -0.53 -25.14 -11.97
C SER A 10 -0.66 -23.72 -12.53
N HIS A 11 -1.86 -23.30 -12.96
CA HIS A 11 -2.10 -21.95 -13.44
C HIS A 11 -1.73 -20.88 -12.39
N GLN A 12 -2.15 -21.06 -11.13
CA GLN A 12 -1.84 -20.13 -10.04
C GLN A 12 -0.33 -20.05 -9.77
N LEU A 13 0.39 -21.19 -9.79
CA LEU A 13 1.84 -21.23 -9.58
C LEU A 13 2.60 -20.48 -10.68
N PHE A 14 2.21 -20.62 -11.95
CA PHE A 14 2.79 -19.81 -13.02
C PHE A 14 2.53 -18.32 -12.84
N SER A 15 1.30 -17.96 -12.46
CA SER A 15 0.91 -16.57 -12.26
C SER A 15 1.69 -15.93 -11.11
N ILE A 16 1.81 -16.61 -9.96
CA ILE A 16 2.47 -16.05 -8.78
C ILE A 16 4.00 -16.01 -8.94
N ARG A 17 4.62 -17.01 -9.58
CA ARG A 17 6.05 -16.98 -9.90
C ARG A 17 6.41 -15.75 -10.74
N ASP A 18 5.56 -15.44 -11.72
CA ASP A 18 5.74 -14.27 -12.57
C ASP A 18 5.50 -12.96 -11.80
N ALA A 19 4.47 -12.90 -10.95
CA ALA A 19 4.24 -11.74 -10.06
C ALA A 19 5.44 -11.48 -9.13
N GLU A 20 5.96 -12.48 -8.40
CA GLU A 20 7.15 -12.30 -7.54
C GLU A 20 8.36 -11.78 -8.32
N SER A 21 8.54 -12.29 -9.55
CA SER A 21 9.66 -11.89 -10.41
C SER A 21 9.52 -10.44 -10.87
N GLN A 22 8.28 -10.00 -11.15
CA GLN A 22 8.00 -8.61 -11.49
C GLN A 22 8.16 -7.70 -10.26
N ALA A 23 7.60 -8.11 -9.11
CA ALA A 23 7.69 -7.40 -7.85
C ALA A 23 9.14 -7.18 -7.41
N SER A 24 9.97 -8.22 -7.46
CA SER A 24 11.39 -8.11 -7.08
C SER A 24 12.12 -7.07 -7.92
N LYS A 25 11.90 -7.07 -9.25
CA LYS A 25 12.51 -6.07 -10.14
C LYS A 25 11.99 -4.67 -9.88
N ALA A 26 10.71 -4.52 -9.57
CA ALA A 26 10.11 -3.22 -9.26
C ALA A 26 10.68 -2.66 -7.95
N ILE A 27 10.72 -3.46 -6.89
CA ILE A 27 11.30 -3.10 -5.60
C ILE A 27 12.80 -2.74 -5.75
N GLU A 28 13.57 -3.48 -6.55
CA GLU A 28 14.95 -3.14 -6.86
C GLU A 28 15.09 -1.73 -7.47
N ARG A 29 14.15 -1.30 -8.32
CA ARG A 29 14.12 0.08 -8.85
C ARG A 29 13.68 1.08 -7.79
N TYR A 30 12.69 0.75 -6.98
CA TYR A 30 12.16 1.65 -5.96
C TYR A 30 13.19 2.01 -4.88
N LEU A 31 14.16 1.12 -4.61
CA LEU A 31 15.27 1.40 -3.70
C LEU A 31 16.10 2.64 -4.10
N GLU A 32 16.07 3.07 -5.37
CA GLU A 32 16.71 4.31 -5.84
C GLU A 32 15.99 5.58 -5.33
N HIS A 33 14.77 5.43 -4.81
CA HIS A 33 13.92 6.51 -4.30
C HIS A 33 13.74 6.47 -2.78
N ILE A 34 14.50 5.62 -2.07
CA ILE A 34 14.38 5.45 -0.62
C ILE A 34 15.62 6.01 0.09
N GLU A 35 15.41 7.02 0.93
CA GLU A 35 16.39 7.59 1.86
C GLU A 35 16.23 7.04 3.29
N THR A 36 14.99 6.75 3.71
CA THR A 36 14.66 6.19 5.02
C THR A 36 15.28 4.81 5.21
N ASP A 37 16.18 4.67 6.19
CA ASP A 37 16.94 3.44 6.43
C ASP A 37 16.02 2.25 6.77
N ASP A 38 15.02 2.46 7.63
CA ASP A 38 14.07 1.42 8.04
C ASP A 38 13.25 0.89 6.85
N LEU A 39 12.80 1.77 5.95
CA LEU A 39 12.09 1.38 4.72
C LEU A 39 13.01 0.61 3.78
N ARG A 40 14.26 1.06 3.63
CA ARG A 40 15.26 0.39 2.78
C ARG A 40 15.54 -1.03 3.27
N GLU A 41 15.71 -1.22 4.57
CA GLU A 41 15.92 -2.53 5.18
C GLU A 41 14.70 -3.45 4.99
N LEU A 42 13.49 -2.91 5.17
CA LEU A 42 12.26 -3.66 4.99
C LEU A 42 12.06 -4.12 3.54
N LEU A 43 12.37 -3.27 2.56
CA LEU A 43 12.32 -3.65 1.14
C LEU A 43 13.40 -4.68 0.79
N ALA A 44 14.60 -4.59 1.38
CA ALA A 44 15.63 -5.61 1.21
C ALA A 44 15.22 -6.97 1.80
N LEU A 45 14.53 -6.98 2.95
CA LEU A 45 13.90 -8.17 3.51
C LEU A 45 12.87 -8.76 2.53
N ARG A 46 12.00 -7.92 1.95
CA ARG A 46 10.99 -8.36 0.98
C ARG A 46 11.60 -9.01 -0.27
N LEU A 47 12.72 -8.49 -0.76
CA LEU A 47 13.47 -9.10 -1.87
C LEU A 47 13.99 -10.51 -1.51
N ALA A 48 14.51 -10.69 -0.30
CA ALA A 48 14.99 -11.98 0.18
C ALA A 48 13.85 -13.00 0.35
N GLN A 49 12.70 -12.56 0.88
CA GLN A 49 11.48 -13.37 0.98
C GLN A 49 10.99 -13.77 -0.43
N GLY A 50 10.87 -12.82 -1.35
CA GLY A 50 10.42 -13.06 -2.73
C GLY A 50 11.28 -14.11 -3.45
N LYS A 51 12.60 -14.06 -3.28
CA LYS A 51 13.52 -15.08 -3.82
C LYS A 51 13.23 -16.49 -3.26
N THR A 52 12.95 -16.59 -1.97
CA THR A 52 12.62 -17.86 -1.30
C THR A 52 11.26 -18.39 -1.77
N ILE A 53 10.26 -17.50 -1.92
CA ILE A 53 8.94 -17.83 -2.43
C ILE A 53 9.03 -18.38 -3.85
N VAL A 54 9.76 -17.71 -4.75
CA VAL A 54 9.98 -18.19 -6.13
C VAL A 54 10.59 -19.60 -6.14
N GLN A 55 11.60 -19.86 -5.31
CA GLN A 55 12.21 -21.19 -5.21
C GLN A 55 11.22 -22.26 -4.76
N ASN A 56 10.38 -21.96 -3.76
CA ASN A 56 9.35 -22.88 -3.27
C ASN A 56 8.28 -23.14 -4.33
N VAL A 57 7.83 -22.10 -5.04
CA VAL A 57 6.88 -22.20 -6.14
C VAL A 57 7.45 -23.05 -7.27
N GLU A 58 8.70 -22.82 -7.69
CA GLU A 58 9.36 -23.62 -8.71
C GLU A 58 9.56 -25.09 -8.32
N LYS A 59 9.79 -25.38 -7.02
CA LYS A 59 9.81 -26.74 -6.51
C LYS A 59 8.43 -27.40 -6.65
N GLY A 60 7.36 -26.73 -6.20
CA GLY A 60 5.99 -27.22 -6.33
C GLY A 60 5.57 -27.45 -7.78
N MET A 61 5.96 -26.55 -8.69
CA MET A 61 5.70 -26.70 -10.13
C MET A 61 6.35 -27.96 -10.74
N LYS A 62 7.48 -28.44 -10.20
CA LYS A 62 8.14 -29.68 -10.66
C LYS A 62 7.44 -30.94 -10.15
N GLN A 63 6.74 -30.84 -9.02
CA GLN A 63 6.01 -31.95 -8.40
C GLN A 63 4.66 -32.17 -9.09
N ILE A 64 4.00 -31.09 -9.49
CA ILE A 64 2.71 -31.14 -10.19
C ILE A 64 2.95 -31.53 -11.66
N ALA A 65 2.53 -32.72 -12.04
CA ALA A 65 2.72 -33.31 -13.37
C ALA A 65 1.84 -32.69 -14.49
N VAL A 66 1.60 -31.37 -14.44
CA VAL A 66 0.74 -30.63 -15.37
C VAL A 66 1.58 -29.71 -16.25
N LYS A 67 1.24 -29.66 -17.54
CA LYS A 67 1.97 -28.83 -18.51
C LYS A 67 1.85 -27.34 -18.17
N PRO A 68 2.98 -26.59 -18.22
CA PRO A 68 2.99 -25.14 -18.09
C PRO A 68 1.97 -24.45 -18.98
N ARG A 69 1.14 -23.58 -18.40
CA ARG A 69 0.46 -22.53 -19.15
C ARG A 69 1.03 -21.19 -18.73
N SER A 70 2.13 -20.81 -19.39
CA SER A 70 2.75 -19.51 -19.21
C SER A 70 1.78 -18.40 -19.61
N LYS A 71 1.45 -17.53 -18.66
CA LYS A 71 0.86 -16.22 -18.91
C LYS A 71 1.58 -15.23 -18.01
N GLN A 72 1.93 -14.07 -18.58
CA GLN A 72 2.34 -12.92 -17.77
C GLN A 72 1.23 -12.59 -16.78
N ASN A 73 1.62 -12.28 -15.55
CA ASN A 73 0.71 -11.80 -14.53
C ASN A 73 0.36 -10.34 -14.82
N ALA A 74 -0.79 -10.13 -15.45
CA ALA A 74 -1.25 -8.79 -15.82
C ALA A 74 -1.69 -7.94 -14.61
N ALA A 75 -2.08 -8.58 -13.50
CA ALA A 75 -2.50 -7.86 -12.30
C ALA A 75 -1.30 -7.23 -11.61
N ALA A 76 -0.26 -8.02 -11.31
CA ALA A 76 0.99 -7.50 -10.75
C ALA A 76 1.60 -6.42 -11.66
N ARG A 77 1.60 -6.65 -12.98
CA ARG A 77 2.09 -5.65 -13.94
C ARG A 77 1.33 -4.32 -13.84
N GLY A 78 0.00 -4.37 -13.78
CA GLY A 78 -0.81 -3.16 -13.68
C GLY A 78 -0.57 -2.37 -12.39
N LEU A 79 -0.41 -3.07 -11.25
CA LEU A 79 -0.09 -2.43 -9.96
C LEU A 79 1.29 -1.76 -9.98
N ILE A 80 2.28 -2.42 -10.60
CA ILE A 80 3.63 -1.87 -10.77
C ILE A 80 3.59 -0.65 -11.70
N GLU A 81 2.92 -0.75 -12.84
CA GLU A 81 2.76 0.37 -13.79
C GLU A 81 2.05 1.58 -13.14
N GLN A 82 1.05 1.34 -12.28
CA GLN A 82 0.37 2.40 -11.51
C GLN A 82 1.32 3.08 -10.52
N THR A 83 2.13 2.29 -9.79
CA THR A 83 3.11 2.81 -8.84
C THR A 83 4.20 3.61 -9.53
N GLU A 84 4.71 3.12 -10.67
CA GLU A 84 5.72 3.82 -11.47
C GLU A 84 5.19 5.12 -12.08
N ALA A 85 3.92 5.14 -12.52
CA ALA A 85 3.28 6.36 -12.98
C ALA A 85 3.21 7.40 -11.86
N LEU A 86 2.77 6.99 -10.66
CA LEU A 86 2.70 7.88 -9.50
C LEU A 86 4.08 8.42 -9.12
N LEU A 87 5.13 7.59 -9.11
CA LEU A 87 6.50 8.02 -8.86
C LEU A 87 7.04 9.04 -9.88
N GLY A 88 6.52 9.02 -11.11
CA GLY A 88 6.82 10.01 -12.14
C GLY A 88 6.11 11.36 -11.96
N GLU A 89 5.07 11.41 -11.12
CA GLU A 89 4.26 12.61 -10.85
C GLU A 89 4.67 13.31 -9.54
N VAL A 90 5.46 12.66 -8.67
CA VAL A 90 5.93 13.21 -7.39
C VAL A 90 7.39 13.67 -7.48
N GLU A 91 7.69 14.85 -6.95
CA GLU A 91 9.05 15.40 -6.99
C GLU A 91 9.83 15.14 -5.70
N SER A 92 9.23 15.41 -4.54
CA SER A 92 9.91 15.30 -3.25
C SER A 92 10.19 13.87 -2.85
N ILE A 93 11.24 13.70 -2.04
CA ILE A 93 11.67 12.38 -1.58
C ILE A 93 10.62 11.76 -0.65
N ASP A 94 10.06 12.54 0.27
CA ASP A 94 9.05 12.06 1.23
C ASP A 94 7.77 11.57 0.51
N MET A 95 7.32 12.30 -0.51
CA MET A 95 6.18 11.87 -1.33
C MET A 95 6.50 10.64 -2.18
N LYS A 96 7.74 10.48 -2.65
CA LYS A 96 8.18 9.26 -3.34
C LYS A 96 8.16 8.06 -2.43
N GLU A 97 8.69 8.18 -1.21
CA GLU A 97 8.68 7.07 -0.25
C GLU A 97 7.25 6.67 0.13
N ALA A 98 6.36 7.66 0.33
CA ALA A 98 4.94 7.41 0.57
C ALA A 98 4.29 6.66 -0.61
N ALA A 99 4.58 7.08 -1.85
CA ALA A 99 4.11 6.41 -3.06
C ALA A 99 4.67 4.99 -3.20
N VAL A 100 5.95 4.75 -2.86
CA VAL A 100 6.53 3.40 -2.84
C VAL A 100 5.81 2.53 -1.82
N ILE A 101 5.58 3.01 -0.60
CA ILE A 101 4.87 2.22 0.41
C ILE A 101 3.47 1.84 -0.11
N ALA A 102 2.70 2.80 -0.59
CA ALA A 102 1.36 2.54 -1.11
C ALA A 102 1.37 1.47 -2.22
N GLY A 103 2.26 1.61 -3.19
CA GLY A 103 2.39 0.66 -4.30
C GLY A 103 2.84 -0.73 -3.86
N VAL A 104 3.79 -0.82 -2.94
CA VAL A 104 4.27 -2.11 -2.39
C VAL A 104 3.18 -2.78 -1.57
N GLN A 105 2.41 -2.05 -0.76
CA GLN A 105 1.27 -2.61 -0.01
C GLN A 105 0.19 -3.17 -0.95
N GLU A 106 -0.20 -2.42 -1.99
CA GLU A 106 -1.18 -2.91 -2.99
C GLU A 106 -0.71 -4.22 -3.66
N LEU A 107 0.57 -4.28 -4.04
CA LEU A 107 1.18 -5.46 -4.64
C LEU A 107 1.27 -6.63 -3.64
N GLU A 108 1.56 -6.34 -2.37
CA GLU A 108 1.66 -7.35 -1.32
C GLU A 108 0.30 -7.99 -1.02
N HIS A 109 -0.76 -7.18 -0.89
CA HIS A 109 -2.13 -7.67 -0.71
C HIS A 109 -2.61 -8.54 -1.87
N TYR A 110 -2.24 -8.17 -3.11
CA TYR A 110 -2.46 -9.03 -4.27
C TYR A 110 -1.76 -10.38 -4.10
N CYS A 111 -0.48 -10.39 -3.70
CA CYS A 111 0.29 -11.61 -3.53
C CYS A 111 -0.26 -12.48 -2.38
N ILE A 112 -0.62 -11.91 -1.24
CA ILE A 112 -1.25 -12.59 -0.09
C ILE A 112 -2.52 -13.33 -0.53
N ALA A 113 -3.37 -12.69 -1.33
CA ALA A 113 -4.59 -13.32 -1.85
C ALA A 113 -4.27 -14.54 -2.73
N VAL A 114 -3.24 -14.45 -3.57
CA VAL A 114 -2.83 -15.53 -4.46
C VAL A 114 -2.15 -16.65 -3.68
N TRP A 115 -1.21 -16.36 -2.78
CA TRP A 115 -0.56 -17.39 -1.94
C TRP A 115 -1.58 -18.15 -1.08
N GLY A 116 -2.57 -17.45 -0.50
CA GLY A 116 -3.67 -18.11 0.22
C GLY A 116 -4.48 -19.06 -0.65
N THR A 117 -4.70 -18.69 -1.92
CA THR A 117 -5.35 -19.56 -2.92
C THR A 117 -4.49 -20.77 -3.26
N VAL A 118 -3.19 -20.57 -3.52
CA VAL A 118 -2.23 -21.65 -3.82
C VAL A 118 -2.13 -22.60 -2.64
N ARG A 119 -2.05 -22.09 -1.41
CA ARG A 119 -2.04 -22.89 -0.17
C ARG A 119 -3.25 -23.81 -0.10
N ALA A 120 -4.45 -23.27 -0.29
CA ALA A 120 -5.69 -24.05 -0.23
C ALA A 120 -5.71 -25.14 -1.32
N LEU A 121 -5.40 -24.78 -2.56
CA LEU A 121 -5.35 -25.74 -3.67
C LEU A 121 -4.28 -26.82 -3.49
N ALA A 122 -3.10 -26.45 -2.97
CA ALA A 122 -2.03 -27.40 -2.67
C ALA A 122 -2.46 -28.44 -1.63
N GLY A 123 -3.20 -28.02 -0.60
CA GLY A 123 -3.79 -28.94 0.38
C GLY A 123 -4.79 -29.92 -0.25
N GLU A 124 -5.65 -29.45 -1.16
CA GLU A 124 -6.63 -30.31 -1.85
C GLU A 124 -6.00 -31.38 -2.74
N VAL A 125 -4.82 -31.12 -3.31
CA VAL A 125 -4.10 -32.07 -4.18
C VAL A 125 -3.03 -32.88 -3.44
N GLY A 126 -2.89 -32.69 -2.12
CA GLY A 126 -1.93 -33.41 -1.28
C GLY A 126 -0.47 -32.94 -1.38
N GLU A 127 -0.23 -31.71 -1.82
CA GLU A 127 1.10 -31.09 -1.89
C GLU A 127 1.40 -30.30 -0.60
N ASP A 128 1.55 -31.02 0.52
CA ASP A 128 1.67 -30.44 1.87
C ASP A 128 2.89 -29.51 2.04
N ASP A 129 4.02 -29.86 1.42
CA ASP A 129 5.25 -29.04 1.42
C ASP A 129 4.99 -27.65 0.82
N LEU A 130 4.25 -27.60 -0.30
CA LEU A 130 3.90 -26.37 -0.99
C LEU A 130 2.87 -25.58 -0.18
N ALA A 131 1.87 -26.25 0.39
CA ALA A 131 0.89 -25.62 1.27
C ALA A 131 1.58 -24.93 2.46
N GLY A 132 2.51 -25.63 3.13
CA GLY A 132 3.30 -25.06 4.23
C GLY A 132 4.19 -23.89 3.80
N ALA A 133 4.77 -23.93 2.61
CA ALA A 133 5.55 -22.82 2.08
C ALA A 133 4.70 -21.58 1.77
N MET A 134 3.51 -21.77 1.20
CA MET A 134 2.59 -20.66 0.93
C MET A 134 1.95 -20.09 2.20
N GLN A 135 1.74 -20.92 3.23
CA GLN A 135 1.31 -20.43 4.54
C GLN A 135 2.34 -19.46 5.13
N ARG A 136 3.64 -19.82 5.10
CA ARG A 136 4.70 -18.92 5.55
C ARG A 136 4.74 -17.63 4.73
N ALA A 137 4.58 -17.71 3.42
CA ALA A 137 4.54 -16.52 2.56
C ALA A 137 3.39 -15.57 2.96
N VAL A 138 2.20 -16.11 3.27
CA VAL A 138 1.06 -15.32 3.76
C VAL A 138 1.39 -14.63 5.09
N GLU A 139 1.98 -15.35 6.05
CA GLU A 139 2.37 -14.79 7.35
C GLU A 139 3.44 -13.70 7.22
N GLU A 140 4.48 -13.97 6.43
CA GLU A 140 5.56 -13.03 6.13
C GLU A 140 5.01 -11.78 5.44
N GLY A 141 4.08 -11.92 4.50
CA GLY A 141 3.47 -10.79 3.81
C GLY A 141 2.60 -9.92 4.71
N TYR A 142 1.81 -10.52 5.60
CA TYR A 142 1.06 -9.73 6.60
C TYR A 142 1.99 -8.98 7.56
N ALA A 143 3.09 -9.61 8.00
CA ALA A 143 4.07 -8.95 8.85
C ALA A 143 4.81 -7.82 8.12
N LEU A 144 5.08 -7.97 6.82
CA LEU A 144 5.65 -6.92 5.98
C LEU A 144 4.68 -5.73 5.86
N ASP A 145 3.41 -6.00 5.55
CA ASP A 145 2.36 -4.98 5.41
C ASP A 145 2.16 -4.18 6.71
N GLU A 146 2.15 -4.86 7.87
CA GLU A 146 2.05 -4.20 9.17
C GLU A 146 3.25 -3.26 9.43
N GLN A 147 4.46 -3.69 9.08
CA GLN A 147 5.67 -2.86 9.22
C GLN A 147 5.66 -1.69 8.23
N LEU A 148 5.22 -1.89 6.99
CA LEU A 148 5.05 -0.81 6.02
C LEU A 148 4.09 0.26 6.55
N SER A 149 2.95 -0.16 7.10
CA SER A 149 2.00 0.75 7.75
C SER A 149 2.60 1.48 8.95
N ALA A 150 3.41 0.81 9.78
CA ALA A 150 4.05 1.44 10.92
C ALA A 150 5.05 2.55 10.50
N ILE A 151 5.86 2.30 9.47
CA ILE A 151 6.79 3.30 8.92
C ILE A 151 6.01 4.45 8.28
N ALA A 152 4.97 4.14 7.49
CA ALA A 152 4.13 5.15 6.86
C ALA A 152 3.49 6.09 7.89
N GLU A 153 2.87 5.54 8.94
CA GLU A 153 2.19 6.34 9.96
C GLU A 153 3.16 7.07 10.90
N GLY A 154 4.33 6.50 11.15
CA GLY A 154 5.28 6.99 12.15
C GLY A 154 6.24 8.06 11.64
N GLU A 155 6.67 7.97 10.39
CA GLU A 155 7.75 8.79 9.84
C GLU A 155 7.37 9.41 8.50
N ILE A 156 7.02 8.58 7.51
CA ILE A 156 6.93 9.04 6.11
C ILE A 156 5.71 9.93 5.85
N ASN A 157 4.50 9.55 6.27
CA ASN A 157 3.32 10.39 6.05
C ASN A 157 3.40 11.73 6.78
N PRO A 158 3.85 11.81 8.06
CA PRO A 158 4.09 13.08 8.71
C PRO A 158 5.04 14.01 7.94
N SER A 159 6.18 13.50 7.45
CA SER A 159 7.14 14.30 6.69
C SER A 159 6.56 14.76 5.35
N ALA A 160 5.92 13.85 4.62
CA ALA A 160 5.27 14.15 3.34
C ALA A 160 4.17 15.23 3.43
N MET A 161 3.44 15.30 4.55
CA MET A 161 2.39 16.32 4.75
C MET A 161 2.94 17.66 5.28
N ALA A 162 4.17 17.70 5.79
CA ALA A 162 4.77 18.94 6.30
C ALA A 162 5.23 19.86 5.16
N GLU A 163 5.60 19.31 3.99
CA GLU A 163 6.09 20.08 2.85
C GLU A 163 5.06 21.03 2.21
N GLU A 164 3.75 20.80 2.40
CA GLU A 164 2.71 21.73 1.91
C GLU A 164 2.62 23.03 2.74
N SER A 165 3.25 23.09 3.92
CA SER A 165 3.07 24.21 4.85
C SER A 165 4.10 25.34 4.74
N GLU A 166 5.15 25.18 3.93
CA GLU A 166 6.23 26.17 3.82
C GLU A 166 6.01 27.25 2.74
N ASP A 167 5.00 27.10 1.87
CA ASP A 167 4.71 28.06 0.78
C ASP A 167 3.68 29.16 1.14
N ASP A 168 3.08 29.14 2.34
CA ASP A 168 2.03 30.10 2.76
C ASP A 168 2.55 31.29 3.63
N GLU A 169 3.85 31.40 3.91
CA GLU A 169 4.44 32.50 4.72
C GLU A 169 5.25 33.55 3.92
N GLU A 170 4.79 33.94 2.72
CA GLU A 170 5.24 35.19 2.08
C GLU A 170 4.06 36.15 1.82
N PHE A 171 3.53 36.76 2.89
CA PHE A 171 2.95 38.11 2.79
C PHE A 171 3.61 39.00 3.84
N GLY A 172 4.79 39.49 3.46
CA GLY A 172 5.51 40.52 4.18
C GLY A 172 4.69 41.80 4.33
N GLU A 173 4.84 42.39 5.51
CA GLU A 173 4.28 43.66 5.96
C GLU A 173 4.48 44.80 4.95
N GLU A 174 3.40 45.41 4.44
CA GLU A 174 3.46 46.76 3.86
C GLU A 174 3.12 47.79 4.94
N ASP A 175 4.17 48.48 5.38
CA ASP A 175 4.13 49.62 6.28
C ASP A 175 3.70 50.91 5.55
N THR A 176 3.04 51.78 6.31
CA THR A 176 2.23 52.95 5.91
C THR A 176 2.98 54.14 5.28
N ALA A 177 2.33 54.91 4.36
CA ALA A 177 2.09 56.38 4.49
C ALA A 177 1.60 57.10 3.19
N GLU A 178 0.45 57.78 3.37
CA GLU A 178 -0.17 59.00 2.79
C GLU A 178 0.29 59.70 1.48
N GLY A 179 -0.72 60.12 0.69
CA GLY A 179 -0.68 61.25 -0.26
C GLY A 179 -2.02 61.46 -1.01
N ALA A 180 -2.60 62.66 -0.92
CA ALA A 180 -4.00 63.02 -1.18
C ALA A 180 -4.38 63.49 -2.62
N ASP A 181 -5.70 63.71 -2.78
CA ASP A 181 -6.46 64.41 -3.85
C ASP A 181 -6.66 63.67 -5.19
N GLY A 182 -7.86 63.54 -5.78
CA GLY A 182 -9.20 64.04 -5.49
C GLY A 182 -10.15 63.71 -6.66
N ASP A 183 -11.42 64.01 -6.45
CA ASP A 183 -12.54 64.16 -7.41
C ASP A 183 -13.57 63.03 -7.61
N GLU A 184 -14.83 63.48 -7.54
CA GLU A 184 -16.10 62.78 -7.40
C GLU A 184 -16.69 62.32 -8.75
N ALA A 185 -17.46 61.24 -8.75
CA ALA A 185 -18.82 61.26 -9.32
C ALA A 185 -19.64 60.00 -9.01
N ALA A 186 -20.88 60.28 -8.63
CA ALA A 186 -22.00 59.45 -8.21
C ALA A 186 -22.35 58.19 -9.03
N GLY A 187 -22.90 57.20 -8.33
CA GLY A 187 -23.65 56.08 -8.92
C GLY A 187 -24.27 55.17 -7.85
N THR A 188 -25.42 55.56 -7.31
CA THR A 188 -26.29 54.73 -6.46
C THR A 188 -26.95 53.60 -7.26
N GLU A 189 -26.87 52.34 -6.80
CA GLU A 189 -28.08 51.54 -6.53
C GLU A 189 -27.83 50.25 -5.75
N SER A 190 -28.90 49.91 -5.03
CA SER A 190 -29.10 48.89 -4.01
C SER A 190 -29.01 47.43 -4.52
N GLY A 191 -28.31 46.58 -3.76
CA GLY A 191 -28.31 45.12 -3.98
C GLY A 191 -27.87 44.34 -2.74
N ARG A 192 -28.75 44.26 -1.73
CA ARG A 192 -28.56 43.43 -0.53
C ARG A 192 -29.06 42.00 -0.80
N THR A 193 -28.19 41.00 -0.79
CA THR A 193 -28.52 39.68 -0.19
C THR A 193 -27.27 38.98 0.33
N LYS A 194 -27.41 38.54 1.59
CA LYS A 194 -26.46 37.71 2.33
C LYS A 194 -26.56 36.27 1.79
N ASN A 195 -25.47 35.54 1.71
CA ASN A 195 -25.49 34.19 2.30
C ASN A 195 -24.12 33.74 2.79
N LYS A 196 -24.04 33.50 4.10
CA LYS A 196 -22.96 32.79 4.78
C LYS A 196 -23.20 31.30 4.56
N GLY A 197 -22.35 30.64 3.77
CA GLY A 197 -22.23 29.19 3.79
C GLY A 197 -21.44 28.76 5.01
N LYS A 198 -22.16 28.35 6.06
CA LYS A 198 -21.60 27.76 7.28
C LYS A 198 -20.93 26.43 6.95
N SER A 199 -19.68 26.28 7.37
CA SER A 199 -19.10 25.01 7.76
C SER A 199 -20.02 24.29 8.74
N ALA A 200 -20.36 23.06 8.43
CA ALA A 200 -20.95 22.12 9.37
C ALA A 200 -20.13 20.83 9.31
N ALA A 201 -19.13 20.78 10.21
CA ALA A 201 -18.63 19.53 10.72
C ALA A 201 -19.83 18.68 11.18
N THR A 202 -19.93 17.46 10.68
CA THR A 202 -20.81 16.45 11.27
C THR A 202 -19.95 15.36 11.85
N SER A 203 -19.86 15.41 13.17
CA SER A 203 -19.41 14.34 14.04
C SER A 203 -20.30 13.10 13.87
N GLY A 204 -19.68 11.93 13.90
CA GLY A 204 -20.20 10.75 14.57
C GLY A 204 -21.34 10.01 13.87
N LYS A 205 -20.97 8.87 13.27
CA LYS A 205 -21.63 7.60 13.58
C LYS A 205 -20.67 6.45 13.29
N ASP A 206 -20.24 5.82 14.38
CA ASP A 206 -19.67 4.48 14.39
C ASP A 206 -20.48 3.57 13.48
N SER A 207 -19.88 3.11 12.40
CA SER A 207 -20.32 1.91 11.72
C SER A 207 -19.49 0.76 12.26
N ASP A 208 -20.10 -0.04 13.15
CA ASP A 208 -19.62 -1.35 13.60
C ASP A 208 -19.14 -2.20 12.40
N LEU A 209 -17.85 -2.10 12.09
CA LEU A 209 -17.18 -3.06 11.22
C LEU A 209 -16.95 -4.30 12.07
N LYS A 210 -17.86 -5.27 11.94
CA LYS A 210 -17.71 -6.59 12.56
C LYS A 210 -16.35 -7.17 12.18
N GLN A 211 -15.51 -7.38 13.21
CA GLN A 211 -14.24 -8.09 13.10
C GLN A 211 -14.48 -9.40 12.35
N ARG A 212 -13.81 -9.59 11.20
CA ARG A 212 -13.76 -10.90 10.55
C ARG A 212 -12.70 -11.71 11.28
N GLU A 213 -13.15 -12.59 12.16
CA GLU A 213 -12.29 -13.57 12.83
C GLU A 213 -11.76 -14.55 11.78
N TYR A 214 -10.43 -14.67 11.66
CA TYR A 214 -9.80 -15.77 10.95
C TYR A 214 -9.30 -16.79 11.97
N ARG A 215 -9.63 -18.05 11.73
CA ARG A 215 -9.20 -19.16 12.58
C ARG A 215 -7.96 -19.80 11.96
N GLY A 216 -6.84 -19.73 12.66
CA GLY A 216 -5.59 -20.38 12.28
C GLY A 216 -5.71 -21.91 12.27
N ALA A 217 -4.76 -22.59 11.62
CA ALA A 217 -4.71 -24.06 11.57
C ALA A 217 -4.34 -24.70 12.93
N ASP A 218 -3.82 -23.90 13.86
CA ASP A 218 -3.60 -24.20 15.27
C ASP A 218 -4.86 -24.06 16.13
N GLY A 219 -5.95 -23.54 15.57
CA GLY A 219 -7.20 -23.26 16.27
C GLY A 219 -7.21 -21.94 17.04
N GLU A 220 -6.16 -21.13 16.93
CA GLU A 220 -6.10 -19.82 17.58
C GLU A 220 -6.82 -18.75 16.74
N ILE A 221 -7.42 -17.77 17.44
CA ILE A 221 -8.13 -16.65 16.85
C ILE A 221 -7.14 -15.49 16.78
N HIS A 222 -6.77 -15.10 15.56
CA HIS A 222 -5.96 -13.90 15.35
C HIS A 222 -6.88 -12.71 15.12
N HIS A 223 -6.67 -11.65 15.90
CA HIS A 223 -7.39 -10.39 15.76
C HIS A 223 -6.56 -9.41 14.91
N HIS A 224 -7.06 -9.01 13.75
CA HIS A 224 -6.60 -7.75 13.15
C HIS A 224 -7.24 -6.60 13.92
N THR A 225 -6.44 -5.94 14.76
CA THR A 225 -6.80 -4.63 15.31
C THR A 225 -5.60 -3.71 15.26
N ARG A 226 -5.71 -2.62 14.48
CA ARG A 226 -4.90 -1.41 14.60
C ARG A 226 -4.99 -0.95 16.05
N LYS A 227 -3.91 -1.13 16.81
CA LYS A 227 -3.82 -0.58 18.17
C LYS A 227 -3.29 0.84 18.03
N ALA A 228 -4.21 1.78 17.78
CA ALA A 228 -3.89 3.20 17.88
C ALA A 228 -3.26 3.48 19.24
N MET A 229 -2.07 4.07 19.24
CA MET A 229 -1.35 4.54 20.42
C MET A 229 -2.17 5.61 21.15
N GLU A 230 -2.91 5.20 22.17
CA GLU A 230 -3.22 6.08 23.30
C GLU A 230 -2.51 5.52 24.53
N ARG A 231 -1.40 6.14 24.91
CA ARG A 231 -0.87 6.31 26.28
C ARG A 231 0.56 6.85 26.24
N SER A 232 0.74 8.16 26.35
CA SER A 232 1.49 8.76 27.47
C SER A 232 1.32 10.29 27.45
N GLY A 233 0.73 10.81 28.52
CA GLY A 233 0.43 12.24 28.66
C GLY A 233 -0.30 12.48 29.97
N GLY A 234 0.29 12.02 31.07
CA GLY A 234 -0.24 12.19 32.42
C GLY A 234 0.88 12.24 33.44
N LYS A 235 1.36 13.45 33.73
CA LYS A 235 1.91 13.88 35.01
C LYS A 235 1.33 15.24 35.34
#